data_AF-A0A2X1SMD5-F1
#
_entry.id   AF-A0A2X1SMD5-F1
#
_cell.length_a   1.000
_cell.length_b   1.000
_cell.length_c   1.000
_cell.angle_alpha   90.00
_cell.angle_beta   90.00
_cell.angle_gamma   90.00
#
_symmetry.space_group_name_H-M   'P 1'
#
loop_
_entity.id
_entity.type
_entity.pdbx_description
1 polymer ?
#
loop_
_entity_poly.entity_id
_entity_poly.type
_entity_poly.pdbx_seq_one_letter_code
_entity_poly.pdbx_strand_id
1 'polypeptide(L)'
;MVEDLGFAPDGEGEHVLVRILKNGCNTRFVADALAKFLKIHAREVSFAGQKDKHAVTEQWLCARVPGKEMPDLSKFQLEGCQVLEYARHKRKLRLGALKGNQFTVILREISDRQDVETRLQAIAERECRTISARSASALAAVTCRAPCAGGERRASARSQ
;
A
#
# COMPACT_ATOMS: atom_id res chain seq x y z
N MET A 1 1.65 0.09 3.44
CA MET A 1 0.17 0.00 3.40
C MET A 1 -0.21 -0.83 2.19
N VAL A 2 -1.17 -1.74 2.33
CA VAL A 2 -1.64 -2.62 1.26
C VAL A 2 -3.10 -2.30 0.94
N GLU A 3 -3.42 -2.07 -0.33
CA GLU A 3 -4.79 -1.85 -0.81
C GLU A 3 -5.54 -3.17 -0.99
N ASP A 4 -6.73 -3.27 -0.40
CA ASP A 4 -7.65 -4.40 -0.56
C ASP A 4 -8.86 -3.97 -1.40
N LEU A 5 -8.98 -4.54 -2.61
CA LEU A 5 -10.12 -4.29 -3.49
C LEU A 5 -11.39 -5.05 -3.07
N GLY A 6 -11.25 -6.11 -2.26
CA GLY A 6 -12.34 -7.02 -1.91
C GLY A 6 -12.72 -8.03 -3.00
N PHE A 7 -11.95 -8.08 -4.10
CA PHE A 7 -12.12 -9.04 -5.19
C PHE A 7 -10.78 -9.32 -5.87
N ALA A 8 -10.70 -10.46 -6.55
CA ALA A 8 -9.55 -10.84 -7.38
C ALA A 8 -9.79 -10.48 -8.85
N PRO A 9 -8.73 -10.32 -9.67
CA PRO A 9 -8.86 -10.19 -11.12
C PRO A 9 -9.64 -11.37 -11.74
N ASP A 10 -10.39 -11.12 -12.82
CA ASP A 10 -11.24 -12.15 -13.43
C ASP A 10 -10.46 -13.14 -14.30
N GLY A 11 -9.22 -12.78 -14.69
CA GLY A 11 -8.40 -13.54 -15.63
C GLY A 11 -8.71 -13.26 -17.11
N GLU A 12 -9.83 -12.61 -17.40
CA GLU A 12 -10.27 -12.25 -18.75
C GLU A 12 -10.85 -10.83 -18.82
N GLY A 13 -10.97 -10.28 -20.03
CA GLY A 13 -11.57 -8.97 -20.28
C GLY A 13 -10.64 -7.96 -20.95
N GLU A 14 -11.15 -6.76 -21.20
CA GLU A 14 -10.40 -5.69 -21.89
C GLU A 14 -9.50 -4.87 -20.96
N HIS A 15 -9.63 -5.06 -19.65
CA HIS A 15 -8.84 -4.32 -18.67
C HIS A 15 -7.74 -5.20 -18.12
N VAL A 16 -6.61 -4.61 -17.79
CA VAL A 16 -5.50 -5.24 -17.08
C VAL A 16 -5.40 -4.56 -15.72
N LEU A 17 -5.62 -5.33 -14.67
CA LEU A 17 -5.31 -4.93 -13.31
C LEU A 17 -3.82 -5.15 -13.07
N VAL A 18 -3.15 -4.16 -12.51
CA VAL A 18 -1.73 -4.18 -12.21
C VAL A 18 -1.55 -3.76 -10.76
N ARG A 19 -1.07 -4.67 -9.93
CA ARG A 19 -0.69 -4.36 -8.56
C ARG A 19 0.76 -3.90 -8.56
N ILE A 20 0.96 -2.71 -8.03
CA ILE A 20 2.26 -2.08 -7.93
C ILE A 20 2.62 -1.85 -6.47
N LEU A 21 3.89 -2.01 -6.15
CA LEU A 21 4.52 -1.47 -4.95
C LEU A 21 5.14 -0.14 -5.33
N LYS A 22 4.77 0.94 -4.64
CA LYS A 22 5.38 2.25 -4.86
C LYS A 22 6.01 2.81 -3.58
N ASN A 23 7.11 3.53 -3.74
CA ASN A 23 7.84 4.23 -2.70
C ASN A 23 8.37 5.58 -3.24
N GLY A 24 8.00 6.69 -2.62
CA GLY A 24 8.49 8.01 -3.00
C GLY A 24 7.80 8.66 -4.21
N CYS A 25 6.77 8.03 -4.78
CA CYS A 25 6.06 8.56 -5.95
C CYS A 25 4.53 8.63 -5.77
N ASN A 26 3.91 9.52 -6.54
CA ASN A 26 2.46 9.76 -6.54
C ASN A 26 1.74 8.74 -7.42
N THR A 27 0.51 8.34 -7.04
CA THR A 27 -0.33 7.43 -7.84
C THR A 27 -0.52 7.90 -9.28
N ARG A 28 -0.79 9.20 -9.48
CA ARG A 28 -0.99 9.77 -10.83
C ARG A 28 0.26 9.64 -11.70
N PHE A 29 1.44 9.90 -11.11
CA PHE A 29 2.71 9.78 -11.82
C PHE A 29 2.95 8.36 -12.32
N VAL A 30 2.68 7.36 -11.49
CA VAL A 30 2.81 5.95 -11.90
C VAL A 30 1.77 5.58 -12.95
N ALA A 31 0.54 6.07 -12.84
CA ALA A 31 -0.51 5.85 -13.83
C ALA A 31 -0.14 6.42 -15.21
N ASP A 32 0.44 7.62 -15.25
CA ASP A 32 0.87 8.27 -16.50
C ASP A 32 2.08 7.54 -17.11
N ALA A 33 3.03 7.07 -16.29
CA ALA A 33 4.14 6.26 -16.75
C ALA A 33 3.67 4.90 -17.33
N LEU A 34 2.70 4.26 -16.68
CA LEU A 34 2.10 3.02 -17.16
C LEU A 34 1.36 3.23 -18.49
N ALA A 35 0.64 4.34 -18.62
CA ALA A 35 -0.04 4.69 -19.88
C ALA A 35 0.96 4.85 -21.04
N LYS A 36 2.09 5.55 -20.80
CA LYS A 36 3.17 5.71 -21.78
C LYS A 36 3.79 4.38 -22.18
N PHE A 37 4.06 3.51 -21.20
CA PHE A 37 4.62 2.17 -21.46
C PHE A 37 3.68 1.32 -22.33
N LEU A 38 2.40 1.34 -22.03
CA LEU A 38 1.37 0.60 -22.77
C LEU A 38 0.95 1.30 -24.08
N LYS A 39 1.50 2.48 -24.38
CA LYS A 39 1.14 3.31 -25.55
C LYS A 39 -0.37 3.62 -25.63
N ILE A 40 -1.01 3.81 -24.48
CA ILE A 40 -2.43 4.17 -24.35
C ILE A 40 -2.58 5.58 -23.79
N HIS A 41 -3.76 6.18 -23.97
CA HIS A 41 -4.06 7.47 -23.39
C HIS A 41 -4.15 7.38 -21.86
N ALA A 42 -3.66 8.38 -21.14
CA ALA A 42 -3.66 8.43 -19.67
C ALA A 42 -5.07 8.44 -19.01
N ARG A 43 -6.14 8.45 -19.81
CA ARG A 43 -7.55 8.34 -19.36
C ARG A 43 -8.03 6.89 -19.28
N GLU A 44 -7.33 6.01 -20.00
CA GLU A 44 -7.55 4.57 -20.03
C GLU A 44 -6.93 3.87 -18.83
N VAL A 45 -6.06 4.58 -18.08
CA VAL A 45 -5.55 4.13 -16.78
C VAL A 45 -6.40 4.75 -15.66
N SER A 46 -6.92 3.90 -14.78
CA SER A 46 -7.66 4.26 -13.58
C SER A 46 -7.13 3.56 -12.34
N PHE A 47 -7.59 4.01 -11.17
CA PHE A 47 -7.17 3.52 -9.86
C PHE A 47 -8.30 3.73 -8.85
N ALA A 48 -8.28 2.98 -7.74
CA ALA A 48 -9.32 3.06 -6.70
C ALA A 48 -9.22 4.30 -5.82
N GLY A 49 -8.02 4.86 -5.62
CA GLY A 49 -7.83 6.09 -4.85
C GLY A 49 -6.42 6.64 -4.97
N GLN A 50 -6.21 7.86 -4.48
CA GLN A 50 -4.86 8.42 -4.36
C GLN A 50 -4.18 7.85 -3.10
N LYS A 51 -2.87 7.63 -3.18
CA LYS A 51 -2.05 7.13 -2.08
C LYS A 51 -0.88 8.06 -1.83
N ASP A 52 -0.53 8.21 -0.56
CA ASP A 52 0.52 9.15 -0.11
C ASP A 52 1.87 8.88 -0.77
N LYS A 53 2.56 9.96 -1.16
CA LYS A 53 3.91 9.90 -1.74
C LYS A 53 4.95 9.37 -0.75
N HIS A 54 4.82 9.75 0.51
CA HIS A 54 5.81 9.52 1.57
C HIS A 54 5.67 8.15 2.24
N ALA A 55 4.72 7.32 1.79
CA ALA A 55 4.51 5.97 2.30
C ALA A 55 4.87 4.93 1.24
N VAL A 56 5.36 3.78 1.72
CA VAL A 56 5.42 2.56 0.91
C VAL A 56 4.02 2.00 0.79
N THR A 57 3.48 1.96 -0.42
CA THR A 57 2.08 1.56 -0.67
C THR A 57 1.99 0.54 -1.79
N GLU A 58 1.24 -0.53 -1.55
CA GLU A 58 0.76 -1.42 -2.59
C GLU A 58 -0.62 -0.97 -3.05
N GLN A 59 -0.79 -0.83 -4.37
CA GLN A 59 -1.99 -0.28 -4.97
C GLN A 59 -2.30 -0.99 -6.29
N TRP A 60 -3.58 -1.09 -6.62
CA TRP A 60 -4.05 -1.52 -7.92
C TRP A 60 -4.28 -0.34 -8.88
N LEU A 61 -3.71 -0.49 -10.07
CA LEU A 61 -4.01 0.29 -11.26
C LEU A 61 -4.80 -0.58 -12.23
N CYS A 62 -5.59 0.04 -13.08
CA CYS A 62 -6.38 -0.61 -14.11
C CYS A 62 -6.15 0.10 -15.43
N ALA A 63 -5.57 -0.60 -16.41
CA ALA A 63 -5.35 -0.08 -17.74
C ALA A 63 -6.29 -0.77 -18.73
N ARG A 64 -7.02 -0.02 -19.55
CA ARG A 64 -7.79 -0.60 -20.66
C ARG A 64 -6.86 -0.91 -21.82
N VAL A 65 -6.69 -2.20 -22.12
CA VAL A 65 -5.86 -2.71 -23.21
C VAL A 65 -6.71 -3.70 -24.03
N PRO A 66 -7.39 -3.21 -25.09
CA PRO A 66 -8.25 -4.05 -25.90
C PRO A 66 -7.46 -5.18 -26.57
N GLY A 67 -8.14 -6.28 -26.86
CA GLY A 67 -7.52 -7.51 -27.39
C GLY A 67 -7.32 -8.57 -26.32
N LYS A 68 -6.73 -9.70 -26.71
CA LYS A 68 -6.48 -10.86 -25.83
C LYS A 68 -5.03 -10.96 -25.36
N GLU A 69 -4.09 -10.33 -26.06
CA GLU A 69 -2.66 -10.40 -25.75
C GLU A 69 -2.32 -9.68 -24.44
N MET A 70 -1.66 -10.36 -23.52
CA MET A 70 -1.20 -9.74 -22.28
C MET A 70 0.06 -8.91 -22.57
N PRO A 71 0.08 -7.60 -22.26
CA PRO A 71 1.30 -6.82 -22.35
C PRO A 71 2.33 -7.34 -21.35
N ASP A 72 3.60 -7.38 -21.77
CA ASP A 72 4.69 -7.81 -20.91
C ASP A 72 5.08 -6.71 -19.91
N LEU A 73 4.31 -6.63 -18.83
CA LEU A 73 4.50 -5.66 -17.75
C LEU A 73 5.75 -5.94 -16.90
N SER A 74 6.40 -7.09 -17.08
CA SER A 74 7.68 -7.37 -16.41
C SER A 74 8.81 -6.42 -16.86
N LYS A 75 8.68 -5.87 -18.08
CA LYS A 75 9.62 -4.89 -18.65
C LYS A 75 9.35 -3.45 -18.20
N PHE A 76 8.26 -3.20 -17.48
CA PHE A 76 7.96 -1.87 -16.97
C PHE A 76 8.91 -1.52 -15.84
N GLN A 77 9.79 -0.55 -16.09
CA GLN A 77 10.74 -0.03 -15.11
C GLN A 77 10.43 1.43 -14.81
N LEU A 78 10.27 1.73 -13.52
CA LEU A 78 10.05 3.09 -13.03
C LEU A 78 10.71 3.22 -11.66
N GLU A 79 11.48 4.29 -11.46
CA GLU A 79 12.14 4.53 -10.19
C GLU A 79 11.11 4.65 -9.05
N GLY A 80 11.37 3.95 -7.94
CA GLY A 80 10.46 3.91 -6.80
C GLY A 80 9.15 3.16 -7.06
N CYS A 81 9.06 2.35 -8.12
CA CYS A 81 7.88 1.54 -8.41
C CYS A 81 8.28 0.14 -8.91
N GLN A 82 7.58 -0.87 -8.42
CA GLN A 82 7.76 -2.27 -8.80
C GLN A 82 6.39 -2.89 -9.12
N VAL A 83 6.30 -3.63 -10.22
CA VAL A 83 5.11 -4.44 -10.53
C VAL A 83 5.20 -5.73 -9.72
N LEU A 84 4.14 -6.04 -8.97
CA LEU A 84 4.05 -7.26 -8.16
C LEU A 84 3.28 -8.36 -8.90
N GLU A 85 2.13 -8.01 -9.44
CA GLU A 85 1.27 -8.93 -10.18
C GLU A 85 0.39 -8.16 -11.16
N TYR A 86 -0.08 -8.85 -12.20
CA TYR A 86 -1.02 -8.30 -13.16
C TYR A 86 -1.86 -9.40 -13.79
N ALA A 87 -3.12 -9.09 -14.07
CA ALA A 87 -4.08 -10.02 -14.65
C ALA A 87 -5.20 -9.28 -15.38
N ARG A 88 -5.87 -9.95 -16.32
CA ARG A 88 -7.02 -9.35 -17.01
C ARG A 88 -8.23 -9.30 -16.08
N HIS A 89 -9.08 -8.30 -16.32
CA HIS A 89 -10.31 -8.07 -15.59
C HIS A 89 -11.37 -7.51 -16.53
N LYS A 90 -12.64 -7.85 -16.29
CA LYS A 90 -13.74 -7.44 -17.18
C LYS A 90 -14.06 -5.97 -17.06
N ARG A 91 -14.04 -5.46 -15.84
CA ARG A 91 -14.55 -4.12 -15.50
C ARG A 91 -13.43 -3.12 -15.28
N LYS A 92 -13.72 -1.85 -15.54
CA LYS A 92 -12.83 -0.74 -15.16
C LYS A 92 -12.83 -0.55 -13.64
N LEU A 93 -11.65 -0.39 -13.05
CA LEU A 93 -11.52 0.00 -11.65
C LEU A 93 -11.96 1.46 -11.48
N ARG A 94 -12.98 1.71 -10.66
CA ARG A 94 -13.52 3.05 -10.40
C ARG A 94 -12.92 3.65 -9.13
N LEU A 95 -12.93 4.98 -9.04
CA LEU A 95 -12.59 5.68 -7.79
C LEU A 95 -13.54 5.22 -6.68
N GLY A 96 -12.99 4.93 -5.50
CA GLY A 96 -13.71 4.40 -4.35
C GLY A 96 -14.03 2.91 -4.41
N ALA A 97 -13.69 2.19 -5.49
CA ALA A 97 -13.92 0.76 -5.61
C ALA A 97 -12.82 -0.05 -4.88
N LEU A 98 -12.68 0.18 -3.58
CA LEU A 98 -11.86 -0.62 -2.68
C LEU A 98 -12.66 -0.99 -1.43
N LYS A 99 -12.33 -2.13 -0.83
CA LYS A 99 -12.89 -2.55 0.45
C LYS A 99 -12.23 -1.79 1.60
N GLY A 100 -10.92 -1.57 1.52
CA GLY A 100 -10.16 -0.89 2.56
C GLY A 100 -8.67 -0.85 2.29
N ASN A 101 -7.92 -0.34 3.26
CA ASN A 101 -6.46 -0.37 3.23
C ASN A 101 -5.96 -0.97 4.54
N GLN A 102 -4.94 -1.81 4.46
CA GLN A 102 -4.23 -2.35 5.61
C GLN A 102 -2.98 -1.51 5.85
N PHE A 103 -2.87 -0.93 7.03
CA PHE A 103 -1.74 -0.08 7.41
C PHE A 103 -0.82 -0.82 8.36
N THR A 104 0.48 -0.75 8.07
CA THR A 104 1.55 -1.09 9.02
C THR A 104 2.24 0.23 9.34
N VAL A 105 2.13 0.67 10.59
CA VAL A 105 2.66 1.95 11.06
C VAL A 105 3.74 1.68 12.09
N ILE A 106 4.89 2.34 11.92
CA ILE A 106 6.00 2.31 12.87
C ILE A 106 6.08 3.69 13.50
N LEU A 107 5.79 3.78 14.80
CA LEU A 107 6.00 4.98 15.59
C LEU A 107 7.44 5.01 16.08
N ARG A 108 8.11 6.16 15.93
CA ARG A 108 9.48 6.41 16.39
C ARG A 108 9.45 7.57 17.39
N GLU A 109 10.50 7.70 18.20
CA GLU A 109 10.66 8.82 19.14
C GLU A 109 9.47 8.97 20.10
N ILE A 110 9.02 7.85 20.65
CA ILE A 110 7.92 7.83 21.61
C ILE A 110 8.43 8.37 22.95
N SER A 111 7.85 9.48 23.41
CA SER A 111 8.17 10.11 24.69
C SER A 111 7.66 9.32 25.90
N ASP A 112 6.43 8.82 25.80
CA ASP A 112 5.80 7.98 26.82
C ASP A 112 5.18 6.73 26.18
N ARG A 113 5.81 5.59 26.42
CA ARG A 113 5.35 4.31 25.88
C ARG A 113 4.07 3.81 26.56
N GLN A 114 3.91 4.05 27.86
CA GLN A 114 2.76 3.54 28.62
C GLN A 114 1.48 4.29 28.23
N ASP A 115 1.56 5.59 28.01
CA ASP A 115 0.42 6.37 27.48
C ASP A 115 -0.01 5.86 26.09
N VAL A 116 0.96 5.62 25.18
CA VAL A 116 0.65 5.07 23.85
C VAL A 116 -0.02 3.70 23.94
N GLU A 117 0.49 2.80 24.78
CA GLU A 117 -0.05 1.45 24.93
C GLU A 117 -1.47 1.46 25.51
N THR A 118 -1.72 2.31 26.52
CA THR A 118 -3.04 2.53 27.09
C THR A 118 -4.03 3.05 26.04
N ARG A 119 -3.62 4.01 25.19
CA ARG A 119 -4.46 4.54 24.12
C ARG A 119 -4.74 3.51 23.03
N LEU A 120 -3.75 2.68 22.67
CA LEU A 120 -3.94 1.61 21.69
C LEU A 120 -4.96 0.57 22.18
N GLN A 121 -4.92 0.21 23.46
CA GLN A 121 -5.93 -0.66 24.08
C GLN A 121 -7.31 -0.01 24.03
N ALA A 122 -7.43 1.26 24.40
CA ALA A 122 -8.69 1.99 24.33
C ALA A 122 -9.25 2.09 22.90
N ILE A 123 -8.40 2.24 21.88
CA ILE A 123 -8.80 2.24 20.45
C ILE A 123 -9.22 0.85 19.98
N ALA A 124 -8.62 -0.22 20.51
CA ALA A 124 -9.00 -1.58 20.17
C ALA A 124 -10.39 -1.93 20.75
N GLU A 125 -10.70 -1.45 21.95
CA GLU A 125 -11.96 -1.69 22.64
C GLU A 125 -13.09 -0.76 22.20
N ARG A 126 -12.76 0.45 21.75
CA ARG A 126 -13.73 1.47 21.33
C ARG A 126 -13.46 1.87 19.90
N GLU A 127 -14.47 1.76 19.03
CA GLU A 127 -14.36 2.30 17.68
C GLU A 127 -13.94 3.77 17.73
N CYS A 128 -12.80 4.08 17.10
CA CYS A 128 -12.25 5.42 17.11
C CYS A 128 -13.19 6.37 16.37
N ARG A 129 -13.46 7.55 16.96
CA ARG A 129 -14.34 8.55 16.37
C ARG A 129 -13.81 8.97 15.00
N THR A 130 -14.53 8.62 13.93
CA THR A 130 -14.10 8.95 12.57
C THR A 130 -14.17 10.47 12.37
N ILE A 131 -13.02 11.13 12.18
CA ILE A 131 -12.90 12.61 12.05
C ILE A 131 -13.48 13.10 10.70
N SER A 132 -13.78 12.18 9.78
CA SER A 132 -14.48 12.44 8.53
C SER A 132 -15.45 11.29 8.28
N ALA A 133 -16.75 11.55 8.29
CA ALA A 133 -17.78 10.53 8.17
C ALA A 133 -17.63 9.74 6.85
N ARG A 134 -17.11 8.51 6.95
CA ARG A 134 -17.52 7.30 6.21
C ARG A 134 -16.70 6.13 6.77
N SER A 135 -17.40 5.32 7.54
CA SER A 135 -17.09 3.98 8.03
C SER A 135 -15.77 3.39 7.54
N ALA A 136 -14.79 3.25 8.43
CA ALA A 136 -13.62 2.42 8.22
C ALA A 136 -13.34 1.64 9.51
N SER A 137 -13.71 0.36 9.51
CA SER A 137 -13.22 -0.62 10.47
C SER A 137 -11.76 -0.90 10.15
N ALA A 138 -10.86 -0.17 10.80
CA ALA A 138 -9.42 -0.40 10.70
C ALA A 138 -8.99 -1.31 11.85
N LEU A 139 -8.78 -2.60 11.58
CA LEU A 139 -7.88 -3.41 12.41
C LEU A 139 -6.45 -2.93 12.13
N ALA A 140 -5.96 -2.00 12.93
CA ALA A 140 -4.56 -1.60 12.90
C ALA A 140 -3.76 -2.59 13.75
N ALA A 141 -3.04 -3.52 13.10
CA ALA A 141 -1.99 -4.27 13.76
C ALA A 141 -0.79 -3.33 14.00
N VAL A 142 -0.80 -2.60 15.10
CA VAL A 142 0.35 -1.79 15.53
C VAL A 142 1.41 -2.74 16.10
N THR A 143 2.40 -3.07 15.28
CA THR A 143 3.58 -3.83 15.74
C THR A 143 4.66 -2.85 16.19
N CYS A 144 4.78 -2.66 17.50
CA CYS A 144 5.88 -1.90 18.08
C CYS A 144 7.13 -2.79 18.15
N ARG A 145 7.99 -2.74 17.13
CA ARG A 145 9.35 -3.31 17.23
C ARG A 145 10.27 -2.27 17.85
N ALA A 146 10.68 -2.51 19.10
CA ALA A 146 11.79 -1.79 19.70
C ALA A 146 13.11 -2.17 18.98
N PRO A 147 14.06 -1.23 18.78
CA PRO A 147 15.41 -1.61 18.40
C PRO A 147 16.05 -2.39 19.55
N CYS A 148 16.52 -3.60 19.26
CA CYS A 148 17.38 -4.36 20.16
C CYS A 148 18.70 -3.59 20.34
N ALA A 149 18.81 -2.80 21.41
CA ALA A 149 20.08 -2.27 21.87
C ALA A 149 20.81 -3.39 22.64
N GLY A 150 21.59 -4.20 21.92
CA GLY A 150 22.39 -5.29 22.49
C GLY A 150 23.77 -5.33 21.86
N GLY A 151 24.61 -4.35 22.19
CA GLY A 151 26.02 -4.29 21.83
C GLY A 151 26.87 -4.06 23.09
N GLU A 152 27.38 -5.16 23.64
CA GLU A 152 28.59 -5.33 24.46
C GLU A 152 28.96 -4.25 25.49
N ARG A 153 28.65 -4.52 26.77
CA ARG A 153 29.46 -4.03 27.90
C ARG A 153 30.45 -5.10 28.32
N ARG A 154 31.73 -4.93 27.93
CA ARG A 154 32.85 -5.56 28.64
C ARG A 154 32.92 -4.99 30.05
N ALA A 155 32.49 -5.77 31.04
CA ALA A 155 32.87 -5.54 32.44
C ALA A 155 34.04 -6.48 32.76
N SER A 156 35.26 -5.92 32.74
CA SER A 156 36.43 -6.54 33.36
C SER A 156 36.34 -6.27 34.86
N ALA A 157 35.83 -7.23 35.64
CA ALA A 157 36.00 -7.24 37.09
C ALA A 157 37.31 -7.96 37.42
N ARG A 158 38.27 -7.23 38.01
CA ARG A 158 39.39 -7.81 38.74
C ARG A 158 38.92 -8.19 40.14
N SER A 159 39.22 -9.42 40.57
CA SER A 159 39.72 -9.72 41.91
C SER A 159 40.01 -11.23 42.08
N GLN A 160 41.28 -11.60 41.98
CA GLN A 160 42.13 -12.12 43.07
C GLN A 160 43.59 -11.95 42.66
#